data_AF-A0A3D5GGB9-F1
#
_entry.id   AF-A0A3D5GGB9-F1
#
_cell.length_a   1.000
_cell.length_b   1.000
_cell.length_c   1.000
_cell.angle_alpha   90.00
_cell.angle_beta   90.00
_cell.angle_gamma   90.00
#
_symmetry.space_group_name_H-M   'P 1'
#
loop_
_entity.id
_entity.type
_entity.pdbx_description
1 polymer ?
#
loop_
_entity_poly.entity_id
_entity_poly.type
_entity_poly.pdbx_seq_one_letter_code
_entity_poly.pdbx_strand_id
1 'polypeptide(L)'
;DATVDNGCMWAIPGGHRGGARTRFRREGSGTITDVLDPTPYDLSALVPIEASAGTCIAFHGCLPHWSGPNSSDRPRLAYTLHIIDGAAHYPEDNWLQRGPDLPLRGF
;
A
#
# COMPACT_ATOMS: atom_id res chain seq x y z
N ASP A 1 10.20 -15.58 -6.11
CA ASP A 1 8.87 -16.02 -5.67
C ASP A 1 8.51 -15.38 -4.36
N ALA A 2 7.23 -15.10 -4.17
CA ALA A 2 6.63 -14.65 -2.92
C ALA A 2 5.68 -15.76 -2.44
N THR A 3 5.92 -16.26 -1.25
CA THR A 3 5.24 -17.37 -0.61
C THR A 3 4.88 -17.00 0.83
N VAL A 4 4.01 -17.76 1.48
CA VAL A 4 3.59 -17.45 2.87
C VAL A 4 4.79 -17.40 3.82
N ASP A 5 5.74 -18.32 3.70
CA ASP A 5 6.94 -18.43 4.55
C ASP A 5 7.96 -17.31 4.33
N ASN A 6 8.04 -16.75 3.11
CA ASN A 6 8.95 -15.67 2.79
C ASN A 6 8.32 -14.27 2.78
N GLY A 7 7.07 -14.18 3.29
CA GLY A 7 6.37 -12.93 3.50
C GLY A 7 5.67 -12.41 2.26
N CYS A 8 4.84 -13.21 1.59
CA CYS A 8 3.92 -12.73 0.55
C CYS A 8 2.96 -11.65 1.09
N MET A 9 2.27 -10.97 0.19
CA MET A 9 1.18 -10.09 0.59
C MET A 9 -0.02 -10.91 1.04
N TRP A 10 -0.83 -10.30 1.89
CA TRP A 10 -2.15 -10.75 2.29
C TRP A 10 -3.10 -9.58 2.11
N ALA A 11 -4.34 -9.84 1.69
CA ALA A 11 -5.33 -8.78 1.53
C ALA A 11 -6.73 -9.25 1.93
N ILE A 12 -7.62 -8.30 2.23
CA ILE A 12 -9.04 -8.57 2.48
C ILE A 12 -9.81 -8.35 1.16
N PRO A 13 -10.27 -9.42 0.48
CA PRO A 13 -11.00 -9.29 -0.78
C PRO A 13 -12.23 -8.37 -0.62
N GLY A 14 -12.39 -7.42 -1.54
CA GLY A 14 -13.48 -6.44 -1.49
C GLY A 14 -13.33 -5.31 -0.47
N GLY A 15 -12.33 -5.36 0.42
CA GLY A 15 -12.14 -4.37 1.50
C GLY A 15 -11.90 -2.94 1.03
N HIS A 16 -11.44 -2.75 -0.21
CA HIS A 16 -11.23 -1.45 -0.83
C HIS A 16 -12.50 -0.58 -0.92
N ARG A 17 -13.69 -1.17 -0.81
CA ARG A 17 -14.98 -0.46 -0.85
C ARG A 17 -15.27 0.32 0.43
N GLY A 18 -14.56 0.06 1.53
CA GLY A 18 -14.72 0.75 2.81
C GLY A 18 -13.98 2.08 2.92
N GLY A 19 -13.16 2.46 1.92
CA GLY A 19 -12.31 3.64 1.98
C GLY A 19 -11.08 3.45 2.88
N ALA A 20 -10.26 4.51 3.00
CA ALA A 20 -9.08 4.50 3.86
C ALA A 20 -9.48 4.71 5.34
N ARG A 21 -8.94 3.88 6.23
CA ARG A 21 -9.16 4.00 7.69
C ARG A 21 -8.18 4.94 8.39
N THR A 22 -7.03 5.18 7.78
CA THR A 22 -6.01 6.11 8.27
C THR A 22 -5.44 6.93 7.11
N ARG A 23 -4.88 8.10 7.41
CA ARG A 23 -4.21 8.95 6.44
C ARG A 23 -2.90 9.46 6.99
N PHE A 24 -1.80 9.20 6.28
CA PHE A 24 -0.48 9.71 6.62
C PHE A 24 -0.18 10.98 5.83
N ARG A 25 0.03 12.11 6.53
CA ARG A 25 0.22 13.43 5.93
C ARG A 25 1.31 14.23 6.63
N ARG A 26 1.76 15.30 6.00
CA ARG A 26 2.65 16.31 6.58
C ARG A 26 1.91 17.13 7.63
N GLU A 27 2.66 17.54 8.64
CA GLU A 27 2.23 18.52 9.63
C GLU A 27 3.44 19.32 10.10
N GLY A 28 3.49 20.61 9.75
CA GLY A 28 4.68 21.44 9.98
C GLY A 28 5.94 20.83 9.36
N SER A 29 6.97 20.62 10.17
CA SER A 29 8.23 19.97 9.76
C SER A 29 8.21 18.44 9.86
N GLY A 30 7.10 17.84 10.31
CA GLY A 30 6.97 16.41 10.54
C GLY A 30 5.81 15.78 9.76
N THR A 31 5.37 14.63 10.25
CA THR A 31 4.25 13.86 9.70
C THR A 31 3.36 13.34 10.81
N ILE A 32 2.07 13.22 10.52
CA ILE A 32 1.04 12.66 11.41
C ILE A 32 0.23 11.61 10.67
N THR A 33 -0.33 10.67 11.42
CA THR A 33 -1.34 9.72 10.94
C THR A 33 -2.69 10.11 11.53
N ASP A 34 -3.61 10.59 10.70
CA ASP A 34 -5.00 10.76 11.09
C ASP A 34 -5.67 9.38 11.16
N VAL A 35 -6.44 9.14 12.23
CA VAL A 35 -7.30 7.96 12.36
C VAL A 35 -8.71 8.37 11.94
N LEU A 36 -9.15 7.89 10.78
CA LEU A 36 -10.47 8.18 10.21
C LEU A 36 -11.52 7.17 10.68
N ASP A 37 -11.09 5.91 10.83
CA ASP A 37 -11.90 4.81 11.36
C ASP A 37 -11.00 3.91 12.23
N PRO A 38 -11.21 3.87 13.56
CA PRO A 38 -10.40 3.05 14.46
C PRO A 38 -10.84 1.58 14.48
N THR A 39 -11.87 1.19 13.73
CA THR A 39 -12.37 -0.19 13.70
C THR A 39 -11.23 -1.13 13.28
N PRO A 40 -10.93 -2.19 14.06
CA PRO A 40 -9.94 -3.18 13.67
C PRO A 40 -10.31 -3.88 12.36
N TYR A 41 -9.32 -4.30 11.60
CA TYR A 41 -9.56 -5.20 10.47
C TYR A 41 -9.89 -6.60 10.99
N ASP A 42 -10.85 -7.27 10.35
CA ASP A 42 -11.07 -8.69 10.57
C ASP A 42 -9.94 -9.48 9.92
N LEU A 43 -8.98 -9.91 10.74
CA LEU A 43 -7.81 -10.64 10.28
C LEU A 43 -8.17 -12.03 9.74
N SER A 44 -9.34 -12.58 10.09
CA SER A 44 -9.80 -13.87 9.55
C SER A 44 -10.22 -13.78 8.08
N ALA A 45 -10.50 -12.57 7.59
CA ALA A 45 -10.85 -12.30 6.19
C ALA A 45 -9.63 -12.12 5.27
N LEU A 46 -8.41 -12.18 5.81
CA LEU A 46 -7.18 -12.07 5.03
C LEU A 46 -6.93 -13.33 4.20
N VAL A 47 -6.61 -13.14 2.92
CA VAL A 47 -6.23 -14.19 1.99
C VAL A 47 -4.80 -13.95 1.52
N PRO A 48 -3.92 -14.99 1.52
CA PRO A 48 -2.55 -14.84 1.04
C PRO A 48 -2.52 -14.70 -0.48
N ILE A 49 -1.59 -13.90 -0.98
CA ILE A 49 -1.36 -13.67 -2.40
C ILE A 49 0.06 -14.11 -2.73
N GLU A 50 0.24 -15.42 -2.90
CA GLU A 50 1.49 -16.00 -3.38
C GLU A 50 1.67 -15.74 -4.87
N ALA A 51 2.92 -15.55 -5.29
CA ALA A 51 3.25 -15.16 -6.65
C ALA A 51 4.64 -15.67 -7.07
N SER A 52 4.72 -16.29 -8.24
CA SER A 52 6.01 -16.60 -8.88
C SER A 52 6.76 -15.33 -9.27
N ALA A 53 8.09 -15.43 -9.38
CA ALA A 53 8.92 -14.33 -9.87
C ALA A 53 8.45 -13.83 -11.25
N GLY A 54 8.39 -12.52 -11.43
CA GLY A 54 7.90 -11.88 -12.65
C GLY A 54 6.39 -11.61 -12.65
N THR A 55 5.61 -12.17 -11.72
CA THR A 55 4.19 -11.83 -11.57
C THR A 55 4.01 -10.39 -11.09
N CYS A 56 3.11 -9.66 -11.76
CA CYS A 56 2.64 -8.35 -11.32
C CYS A 56 1.29 -8.51 -10.63
N ILE A 57 1.15 -7.95 -9.42
CA ILE A 57 -0.12 -7.86 -8.70
C ILE A 57 -0.53 -6.38 -8.69
N ALA A 58 -1.72 -6.08 -9.21
CA ALA A 58 -2.29 -4.74 -9.18
C ALA A 58 -3.52 -4.72 -8.26
N PHE A 59 -3.63 -3.71 -7.41
CA PHE A 59 -4.75 -3.57 -6.48
C PHE A 59 -5.08 -2.11 -6.18
N HIS A 60 -6.31 -1.87 -5.72
CA HIS A 60 -6.84 -0.54 -5.42
C HIS A 60 -6.13 0.09 -4.20
N GLY A 61 -5.91 1.41 -4.22
CA GLY A 61 -5.17 2.12 -3.16
C GLY A 61 -5.79 2.08 -1.76
N CYS A 62 -7.09 1.76 -1.66
CA CYS A 62 -7.78 1.54 -0.38
C CYS A 62 -7.88 0.05 0.03
N LEU A 63 -7.31 -0.89 -0.72
CA LEU A 63 -7.39 -2.31 -0.35
C LEU A 63 -6.58 -2.55 0.94
N PRO A 64 -7.19 -3.05 2.03
CA PRO A 64 -6.44 -3.44 3.20
C PRO A 64 -5.51 -4.61 2.86
N HIS A 65 -4.21 -4.40 3.04
CA HIS A 65 -3.18 -5.38 2.76
C HIS A 65 -2.02 -5.27 3.75
N TRP A 66 -1.30 -6.36 3.94
CA TRP A 66 -0.09 -6.41 4.75
C TRP A 66 0.85 -7.53 4.27
N SER A 67 2.06 -7.60 4.80
CA SER A 67 2.97 -8.73 4.59
C SER A 67 3.58 -9.17 5.91
N GLY A 68 3.61 -10.48 6.14
CA GLY A 68 4.28 -11.07 7.29
C GLY A 68 5.80 -10.91 7.27
N PRO A 69 6.46 -11.12 8.43
CA PRO A 69 7.91 -11.26 8.47
C PRO A 69 8.35 -12.42 7.57
N ASN A 70 9.51 -12.30 6.95
CA ASN A 70 10.14 -13.40 6.24
C ASN A 70 10.82 -14.33 7.26
N SER A 71 10.32 -15.56 7.39
CA SER A 71 10.90 -16.59 8.27
C SER A 71 11.67 -17.67 7.51
N SER A 72 11.87 -17.49 6.21
CA SER A 72 12.67 -18.37 5.36
C SER A 72 14.15 -17.97 5.34
N ASP A 73 14.98 -18.78 4.68
CA ASP A 73 16.40 -18.55 4.44
C ASP A 73 16.69 -17.75 3.16
N ARG A 74 15.65 -17.32 2.43
CA ARG A 74 15.77 -16.65 1.13
C ARG A 74 15.17 -15.24 1.16
N PRO A 75 15.79 -14.24 0.51
CA PRO A 75 15.19 -12.92 0.40
C PRO A 75 13.95 -12.93 -0.49
N ARG A 76 12.99 -12.05 -0.20
CA ARG A 76 11.81 -11.78 -1.04
C ARG A 76 11.89 -10.36 -1.59
N LEU A 77 12.47 -10.23 -2.79
CA LEU A 77 12.58 -8.95 -3.48
C LEU A 77 11.27 -8.62 -4.20
N ALA A 78 10.89 -7.34 -4.20
CA ALA A 78 9.75 -6.82 -4.94
C ALA A 78 10.06 -5.41 -5.45
N TYR A 79 9.53 -5.08 -6.63
CA TYR A 79 9.53 -3.73 -7.16
C TYR A 79 8.09 -3.19 -7.12
N THR A 80 7.90 -2.01 -6.56
CA THR A 80 6.57 -1.43 -6.35
C THR A 80 6.46 -0.05 -7.01
N LEU A 81 5.28 0.20 -7.58
CA LEU A 81 4.89 1.48 -8.15
C LEU A 81 3.53 1.86 -7.57
N HIS A 82 3.34 3.15 -7.31
CA HIS A 82 2.03 3.73 -6.99
C HIS A 82 1.64 4.63 -8.16
N ILE A 83 0.47 4.39 -8.73
CA ILE A 83 -0.06 5.11 -9.89
C ILE A 83 -1.33 5.83 -9.44
N ILE A 84 -1.47 7.07 -9.86
CA ILE A 84 -2.61 7.95 -9.56
C ILE A 84 -3.16 8.44 -10.89
N ASP A 85 -4.47 8.57 -10.99
CA ASP A 85 -5.11 9.19 -12.14
C ASP A 85 -4.64 10.65 -12.29
N GLY A 86 -4.28 11.06 -13.51
CA GLY A 86 -3.76 12.41 -13.78
C GLY A 86 -4.78 13.53 -13.52
N ALA A 87 -6.07 13.23 -13.47
CA ALA A 87 -7.13 14.16 -13.11
C ALA A 87 -7.44 14.18 -11.60
N ALA A 88 -6.84 13.29 -10.81
CA ALA A 88 -7.10 13.26 -9.37
C ALA A 88 -6.45 14.45 -8.67
N HIS A 89 -7.17 15.02 -7.70
CA HIS A 89 -6.57 15.98 -6.78
C HIS A 89 -5.51 15.27 -5.91
N TYR A 90 -4.27 15.77 -5.94
CA TYR A 90 -3.19 15.32 -5.07
C TYR A 90 -3.03 16.31 -3.91
N PRO A 91 -3.44 15.96 -2.67
CA PRO A 91 -3.36 16.88 -1.54
C PRO A 91 -1.94 17.40 -1.28
N GLU A 92 -1.81 18.70 -1.03
CA GLU A 92 -0.54 19.40 -0.77
C GLU A 92 0.13 18.93 0.54
N ASP A 93 -0.66 18.37 1.45
CA ASP A 93 -0.21 17.80 2.71
C ASP A 93 0.10 16.30 2.61
N ASN A 94 0.02 15.65 1.44
CA ASN A 94 0.57 14.31 1.30
C ASN A 94 2.06 14.30 1.68
N TRP A 95 2.51 13.27 2.42
CA TRP A 95 3.88 13.19 2.95
C TRP A 95 4.94 13.28 1.84
N LEU A 96 4.65 12.69 0.69
CA LEU A 96 5.46 12.79 -0.51
C LEU A 96 4.98 13.99 -1.32
N GLN A 97 5.83 15.01 -1.42
CA GLN A 97 5.67 16.06 -2.41
C GLN A 97 6.90 16.03 -3.31
N ARG A 98 6.65 16.16 -4.61
CA ARG A 98 7.67 16.19 -5.63
C ARG A 98 8.06 17.65 -5.91
N GLY A 99 9.36 17.92 -5.97
CA GLY A 99 9.87 19.24 -6.34
C GLY A 99 9.66 19.57 -7.83
N PRO A 100 9.89 20.82 -8.24
CA PRO A 100 9.70 21.27 -9.63
C PRO A 100 10.59 20.52 -10.63
N ASP A 101 11.74 20.00 -10.22
CA ASP A 101 12.67 19.25 -11.09
C ASP A 101 12.23 17.81 -11.35
N LEU A 102 11.32 17.28 -10.53
CA LEU A 102 10.81 15.91 -10.64
C LEU A 102 9.31 15.87 -10.35
N PRO A 103 8.47 16.60 -11.09
CA PRO A 103 7.04 16.66 -10.82
C PRO A 103 6.40 15.28 -10.94
N LEU A 104 5.24 15.06 -10.30
CA LEU A 104 4.43 13.89 -10.61
C LEU A 104 4.08 13.92 -12.09
N ARG A 105 4.50 12.89 -12.84
CA ARG A 105 4.22 12.77 -14.27
C ARG A 105 3.16 11.71 -14.47
N GLY A 106 2.12 12.07 -15.22
CA GLY A 106 1.21 11.10 -15.84
C GLY A 106 1.80 10.54 -17.12
N PHE A 107 1.02 9.67 -17.78
CA PHE A 107 1.21 9.26 -19.17
C PHE A 107 0.19 9.97 -20.06
#